data_AF-A0AAP4Q0C3-F1
#
_entry.id   AF-A0AAP4Q0C3-F1
#
_cell.length_a   1.000
_cell.length_b   1.000
_cell.length_c   1.000
_cell.angle_alpha   90.00
_cell.angle_beta   90.00
_cell.angle_gamma   90.00
#
_symmetry.space_group_name_H-M   'P 1'
#
loop_
_entity.id
_entity.type
_entity.pdbx_description
1 polymer ?
#
loop_
_entity_poly.entity_id
_entity_poly.type
_entity_poly.pdbx_seq_one_letter_code
_entity_poly.pdbx_strand_id
1 'polypeptide(L)' 'MHKKNEETYIILKGYGYFQVDGNCFEIKEGSVIRVAPSGIRGIKNNSDEKMIYIVIQSKENSLEEHTTDDGERVTFEPKW' A
#
# COMPACT_ATOMS: atom_id res chain seq x y z
N MET A 1 5.01 12.03 8.63
CA MET A 1 6.22 11.90 7.80
C MET A 1 7.06 10.77 8.36
N HIS A 2 7.51 9.86 7.50
CA HIS A 2 8.47 8.81 7.84
C HIS A 2 9.88 9.22 7.43
N LYS A 3 10.88 8.56 8.03
CA LYS A 3 12.30 8.87 7.77
C LYS A 3 12.92 8.05 6.64
N LYS A 4 12.52 6.79 6.51
CA LYS A 4 13.16 5.82 5.60
C LYS A 4 12.17 4.98 4.81
N ASN A 5 10.96 4.82 5.34
CA ASN A 5 10.03 3.85 4.80
C ASN A 5 8.89 4.55 4.08
N GLU A 6 8.61 4.08 2.88
CA GLU A 6 7.35 4.35 2.21
C GLU A 6 6.26 3.44 2.79
N GLU A 7 5.00 3.81 2.56
CA GLU A 7 3.86 3.00 2.96
C GLU A 7 2.93 2.75 1.78
N THR A 8 2.56 1.49 1.58
CA THR A 8 1.51 1.08 0.65
C THR A 8 0.28 0.65 1.43
N TYR A 9 -0.79 1.42 1.28
CA TYR A 9 -2.11 1.14 1.84
C TYR A 9 -2.92 0.34 0.83
N ILE A 10 -3.60 -0.72 1.29
CA ILE A 10 -4.53 -1.52 0.50
C ILE A 10 -5.85 -1.55 1.25
N ILE A 11 -6.89 -0.94 0.70
CA ILE A 11 -8.21 -0.89 1.34
C ILE A 11 -8.97 -2.18 1.01
N LEU A 12 -9.21 -2.98 2.04
CA LEU A 12 -9.93 -4.25 1.92
C LEU A 12 -11.44 -4.09 2.11
N LYS A 13 -11.87 -3.06 2.84
CA LYS A 13 -13.29 -2.77 3.08
C LYS A 13 -13.50 -1.32 3.50
N GLY A 14 -14.64 -0.76 3.14
CA GLY A 14 -15.10 0.57 3.58
C GLY A 14 -14.90 1.65 2.51
N TYR A 15 -15.30 2.88 2.84
CA TYR A 15 -15.18 4.07 2.00
C TYR A 15 -14.72 5.25 2.84
N GLY A 16 -13.95 6.14 2.25
CA GLY A 16 -13.52 7.34 2.93
C GLY A 16 -12.63 8.21 2.07
N TYR A 17 -11.77 8.97 2.74
CA TYR A 17 -10.88 9.93 2.10
C TYR A 17 -9.45 9.69 2.57
N PHE A 18 -8.53 9.85 1.64
CA PHE A 18 -7.11 9.85 1.90
C PHE A 18 -6.54 11.21 1.51
N GLN A 19 -5.71 11.77 2.37
CA GLN A 19 -5.03 13.04 2.13
C GLN A 19 -3.52 12.80 2.08
N VAL A 20 -2.84 13.33 1.06
CA VAL A 20 -1.37 13.38 0.96
C VAL A 20 -0.96 14.74 0.43
N ASP A 21 -0.07 15.43 1.16
CA ASP A 21 0.54 16.71 0.76
C ASP A 21 -0.50 17.76 0.33
N GLY A 22 -1.60 17.83 1.08
CA GLY A 22 -2.72 18.74 0.82
C GLY A 22 -3.76 18.22 -0.17
N ASN A 23 -3.43 17.23 -1.01
CA ASN A 23 -4.38 16.62 -1.94
C ASN A 23 -5.27 15.61 -1.22
N CYS A 24 -6.58 15.78 -1.31
CA CYS A 24 -7.57 14.90 -0.70
C CYS A 24 -8.37 14.20 -1.80
N PHE A 25 -8.48 12.88 -1.74
CA PHE A 25 -9.18 12.06 -2.72
C PHE A 25 -9.92 10.89 -2.06
N GLU A 26 -10.93 10.38 -2.75
CA GLU A 26 -11.73 9.26 -2.27
C GLU A 26 -10.96 7.94 -2.32
N ILE A 27 -11.20 7.10 -1.32
CA ILE A 27 -10.72 5.72 -1.27
C ILE A 27 -11.88 4.78 -0.93
N LYS A 28 -11.83 3.57 -1.47
CA LYS A 28 -12.82 2.51 -1.25
C LYS A 28 -12.17 1.14 -1.32
N GLU A 29 -12.93 0.08 -1.07
CA GLU A 29 -12.49 -1.29 -1.31
C GLU A 29 -11.80 -1.45 -2.69
N GLY A 30 -10.60 -2.03 -2.68
CA GLY A 30 -9.73 -2.18 -3.85
C GLY A 30 -8.80 -0.98 -4.11
N SER A 31 -8.93 0.15 -3.40
CA SER A 31 -7.99 1.27 -3.53
C SER A 31 -6.59 0.88 -3.01
N VAL A 32 -5.56 1.24 -3.77
CA VAL A 32 -4.15 1.09 -3.39
C VAL A 32 -3.47 2.45 -3.43
N ILE A 33 -2.80 2.82 -2.33
CA ILE A 33 -2.18 4.14 -2.16
C ILE A 33 -0.73 3.94 -1.70
N ARG A 34 0.22 4.39 -2.51
CA ARG A 34 1.63 4.46 -2.10
C ARG A 34 1.96 5.87 -1.64
N VAL A 35 2.58 6.01 -0.47
CA VAL A 35 3.03 7.29 0.08
C VAL A 35 4.53 7.25 0.35
N ALA A 36 5.27 8.18 -0.26
CA ALA A 36 6.70 8.35 -0.02
C ALA A 36 6.98 8.74 1.45
N PRO A 37 8.20 8.53 1.99
CA PRO A 37 8.52 8.86 3.37
C PRO A 37 8.19 10.32 3.74
N SER A 38 8.47 11.26 2.84
CA SER A 38 8.20 12.70 3.02
C SER A 38 6.71 13.05 3.06
N GLY A 39 5.84 12.21 2.48
CA GLY A 39 4.42 12.48 2.33
C GLY A 39 3.71 12.66 3.68
N ILE A 40 3.07 13.81 3.86
CA ILE A 40 2.24 14.11 5.03
C ILE A 40 0.84 13.58 4.74
N ARG A 41 0.42 12.57 5.49
CA ARG A 41 -0.78 11.79 5.17
C ARG A 41 -1.79 11.72 6.31
N GLY A 42 -3.05 11.56 5.92
CA GLY A 42 -4.17 11.31 6.81
C GLY A 42 -5.21 10.43 6.13
N ILE A 43 -5.89 9.60 6.92
CA ILE A 43 -6.99 8.75 6.45
C ILE A 43 -8.23 9.05 7.27
N LYS A 44 -9.38 9.17 6.60
CA LYS A 44 -10.68 9.34 7.23
C LYS A 44 -11.61 8.24 6.75
N ASN A 45 -12.15 7.47 7.69
CA ASN A 45 -13.27 6.57 7.41
C ASN A 45 -14.57 7.39 7.31
N ASN A 46 -15.30 7.23 6.22
CA ASN A 46 -16.57 7.93 5.98
C ASN A 46 -17.71 6.94 5.68
N SER A 47 -17.51 5.64 5.94
CA SER A 47 -18.57 4.63 5.95
C SER A 47 -19.21 4.50 7.33
N ASP A 48 -20.45 4.01 7.37
CA ASP A 48 -21.16 3.64 8.60
C ASP A 48 -20.62 2.37 9.27
N GLU A 49 -19.68 1.69 8.60
CA GLU A 49 -19.02 0.49 9.09
C GLU A 49 -17.50 0.69 9.26
N LYS A 50 -16.84 -0.33 9.85
CA LYS A 50 -15.39 -0.32 10.03
C LYS A 50 -14.68 -0.41 8.68
N MET A 51 -13.81 0.54 8.40
CA MET A 51 -12.82 0.43 7.34
C MET A 51 -11.74 -0.59 7.73
N ILE A 52 -11.41 -1.50 6.81
CA ILE A 52 -10.36 -2.51 6.96
C ILE A 52 -9.33 -2.26 5.87
N TYR A 53 -8.06 -2.14 6.27
CA TYR A 53 -6.97 -1.90 5.33
C TYR A 53 -5.68 -2.55 5.83
N ILE A 54 -4.79 -2.85 4.89
CA ILE A 54 -3.41 -3.28 5.15
C ILE A 54 -2.50 -2.07 4.93
N VAL A 55 -1.46 -1.93 5.75
CA VAL A 55 -0.35 -1.02 5.50
C VAL A 55 0.93 -1.83 5.44
N ILE A 56 1.58 -1.83 4.27
CA ILE A 56 2.89 -2.42 4.07
C ILE A 56 3.91 -1.29 4.15
N GLN A 57 4.86 -1.40 5.07
CA GLN A 57 5.91 -0.42 5.24
C GLN A 57 7.25 -1.03 4.79
N SER A 58 7.83 -0.47 3.72
CA SER A 58 9.10 -0.90 3.11
C SER A 58 10.08 0.26 3.08
N LYS A 59 11.39 -0.02 3.16
CA LYS A 59 12.41 1.02 2.98
C LYS A 59 12.30 1.54 1.54
N GLU A 60 12.28 2.86 1.37
CA GLU A 60 12.24 3.48 0.05
C GLU A 60 13.45 3.04 -0.78
N ASN A 61 13.19 2.68 -2.05
CA ASN A 61 14.19 2.16 -2.99
C ASN A 61 14.93 0.90 -2.50
N SER A 62 14.30 0.06 -1.68
CA SER A 62 14.92 -1.20 -1.23
C SER A 62 14.65 -2.39 -2.14
N LEU A 63 13.73 -2.27 -3.10
CA LEU A 63 13.52 -3.29 -4.12
C LEU A 63 14.54 -3.04 -5.24
N GLU A 64 15.49 -3.96 -5.40
CA GLU A 64 16.58 -3.84 -6.37
C GLU A 64 16.19 -4.51 -7.70
N GLU A 65 15.80 -5.77 -7.63
CA GLU A 65 15.33 -6.56 -8.77
C GLU A 65 13.84 -6.92 -8.55
N HIS A 66 13.14 -7.24 -9.64
CA HIS A 66 11.71 -7.53 -9.57
C HIS A 66 11.30 -8.59 -10.58
N THR A 67 10.25 -9.34 -10.24
CA THR A 67 9.64 -10.35 -11.12
C THR A 67 10.61 -11.46 -11.53
N THR A 68 10.85 -11.65 -12.83
CA THR A 68 11.78 -12.68 -13.33
C THR A 68 13.23 -12.27 -13.25
N ASP A 69 13.53 -10.99 -13.01
CA ASP A 69 14.92 -10.54 -12.88
C ASP A 69 15.53 -11.05 -11.56
N ASP A 70 14.72 -11.15 -10.51
CA ASP A 70 15.06 -11.72 -9.18
C ASP A 70 14.67 -13.21 -9.05
N GLY A 71 14.23 -13.85 -10.15
CA GLY A 71 13.52 -15.13 -10.08
C GLY A 71 13.99 -16.16 -11.12
N GLU A 72 14.49 -17.30 -10.64
CA GLU A 72 14.83 -18.43 -11.50
C GLU A 72 13.69 -19.46 -11.60
N ARG A 73 13.44 -19.98 -12.81
CA ARG A 73 12.48 -21.07 -13.01
C ARG A 73 13.08 -22.40 -12.56
N VAL A 74 12.44 -23.05 -11.60
CA VAL A 74 12.83 -24.38 -11.12
C VAL A 74 11.78 -25.42 -11.52
N THR A 75 12.23 -26.60 -11.91
CA THR A 75 11.32 -27.74 -12.13
C THR A 75 11.05 -28.40 -10.78
N PHE A 76 9.78 -28.50 -10.38
CA PHE A 76 9.36 -29.19 -9.17
C PHE A 76 7.98 -29.84 -9.38
N GLU A 77 7.64 -30.83 -8.55
CA GLU A 77 6.31 -31.45 -8.52
C GLU A 77 5.44 -30.70 -7.49
N PRO A 78 4.39 -29.96 -7.91
CA PRO A 78 3.51 -29.26 -6.97
C PRO A 78 2.71 -30.23 -6.11
N LYS A 79 2.43 -29.83 -4.86
CA LYS A 79 1.62 -30.62 -3.92
C LYS A 79 0.10 -30.43 -4.10
N TRP A 80 -0.32 -29.52 -4.98
CA TRP A 80 -1.71 -29.17 -5.28
C TRP A 80 -1.87 -28.91 -6.77
#